data_AF-A0A4Q8LKA9-F1
#
_entry.id   AF-A0A4Q8LKA9-F1
#
_cell.length_a   1.000
_cell.length_b   1.000
_cell.length_c   1.000
_cell.angle_alpha   90.00
_cell.angle_beta   90.00
_cell.angle_gamma   90.00
#
_symmetry.space_group_name_H-M   'P 1'
#
loop_
_entity.id
_entity.type
_entity.pdbx_description
1 polymer ?
#
loop_
_entity_poly.entity_id
_entity_poly.type
_entity_poly.pdbx_seq_one_letter_code
_entity_poly.pdbx_strand_id
1 'polypeptide(L)'
;MRKQLRGEELSDRIRAVIHELADEAAKIGRGYVFNASEVSARVPASRTTLRRYEHVVSETLKSMKAGRRSTSGEALIAMFRAQNERLQEELAVAQRQVLALRQHHVEIYRRFHHSSADITPLLTQILVEECKEASACLFCGGDISAVKGRKKSSNVFPIKPVVGKPGR
;
A
#
# COMPACT_ATOMS: atom_id res chain seq x y z
N MET A 1 -37.20 24.93 -39.01
CA MET A 1 -37.14 23.55 -38.50
C MET A 1 -35.74 22.99 -38.75
N ARG A 2 -35.00 22.55 -37.73
CA ARG A 2 -33.67 21.93 -37.92
C ARG A 2 -33.87 20.52 -38.52
N LYS A 3 -33.24 20.25 -39.67
CA LYS A 3 -33.23 18.92 -40.31
C LYS A 3 -32.72 17.91 -39.28
N GLN A 4 -33.52 16.87 -39.01
CA GLN A 4 -33.08 15.74 -38.19
C GLN A 4 -32.11 14.90 -39.03
N LEU A 5 -30.82 14.98 -38.72
CA LEU A 5 -29.82 14.06 -39.27
C LEU A 5 -30.02 12.67 -38.67
N ARG A 6 -29.91 11.61 -39.48
CA ARG A 6 -30.11 10.22 -39.05
C ARG A 6 -29.03 9.31 -39.65
N GLY A 7 -28.75 8.19 -39.00
CA GLY A 7 -27.86 7.15 -39.54
C GLY A 7 -26.40 7.60 -39.67
N GLU A 8 -25.79 7.33 -40.83
CA GLU A 8 -24.40 7.66 -41.14
C GLU A 8 -24.16 9.17 -41.19
N GLU A 9 -25.08 9.96 -41.74
CA GLU A 9 -24.94 11.43 -41.79
C GLU A 9 -24.80 12.05 -40.39
N LEU A 10 -25.52 11.49 -39.41
CA LEU A 10 -25.40 11.91 -38.02
C LEU A 10 -24.04 11.50 -37.44
N SER A 11 -23.57 10.30 -37.77
CA SER A 11 -22.29 9.77 -37.31
C SER A 11 -21.13 10.63 -37.83
N ASP A 12 -21.12 10.93 -39.12
CA ASP A 12 -20.11 11.79 -39.73
C ASP A 12 -20.14 13.21 -39.18
N ARG A 13 -21.34 13.76 -38.93
CA ARG A 13 -21.44 15.08 -38.30
C ARG A 13 -20.90 15.08 -36.87
N ILE A 14 -21.11 14.01 -36.10
CA ILE A 14 -20.52 13.86 -34.76
C ILE A 14 -18.99 13.84 -34.86
N ARG A 15 -18.42 13.04 -35.78
CA ARG A 15 -16.97 13.01 -35.99
C ARG A 15 -16.41 14.38 -36.35
N ALA A 16 -17.04 15.06 -37.31
CA ALA A 16 -16.63 16.39 -37.76
C ALA A 16 -16.62 17.41 -36.60
N VAL A 17 -17.69 17.45 -35.80
CA VAL A 17 -17.78 18.38 -34.66
C VAL A 17 -16.73 18.06 -33.58
N ILE A 18 -16.42 16.78 -33.34
CA ILE A 18 -15.36 16.38 -32.41
C ILE A 18 -13.99 16.87 -32.92
N HIS A 19 -13.71 16.73 -34.21
CA HIS A 19 -12.48 17.27 -34.82
C HIS A 19 -12.42 18.79 -34.76
N GLU A 20 -13.49 19.50 -35.12
CA GLU A 20 -13.56 20.96 -35.04
C GLU A 20 -13.27 21.47 -33.61
N LEU A 21 -13.87 20.84 -32.60
CA LEU A 21 -13.64 21.18 -31.20
C LEU A 21 -12.22 20.87 -30.74
N ALA A 22 -11.62 19.79 -31.25
CA ALA A 22 -10.24 19.46 -30.93
C ALA A 22 -9.24 20.43 -31.58
N ASP A 23 -9.51 20.86 -32.81
CA ASP A 23 -8.71 21.88 -33.49
C ASP A 23 -8.80 23.24 -32.77
N GLU A 24 -9.99 23.61 -32.29
CA GLU A 24 -10.17 24.78 -31.43
C GLU A 24 -9.35 24.68 -30.12
N ALA A 25 -9.38 23.53 -29.46
CA ALA A 25 -8.59 23.30 -28.24
C ALA A 25 -7.08 23.33 -28.52
N ALA A 26 -6.64 22.74 -29.64
CA ALA A 26 -5.25 22.72 -30.08
C ALA A 26 -4.72 24.14 -30.37
N LYS A 27 -5.54 25.00 -30.99
CA LYS A 27 -5.19 26.43 -31.21
C LYS A 27 -4.96 27.20 -29.91
N ILE A 28 -5.59 26.78 -28.82
CA ILE A 28 -5.46 27.37 -27.48
C ILE A 28 -4.33 26.69 -26.69
N GLY A 29 -3.67 25.67 -27.26
CA GLY A 29 -2.60 24.91 -26.61
C GLY A 29 -3.08 23.98 -25.51
N ARG A 30 -4.38 23.62 -25.49
CA ARG A 30 -4.95 22.69 -24.50
C ARG A 30 -5.28 21.35 -25.16
N GLY A 31 -5.08 20.25 -24.43
CA GLY A 31 -5.55 18.94 -24.84
C GLY A 31 -7.07 18.89 -24.91
N TYR A 32 -7.62 18.35 -25.99
CA TYR A 32 -9.06 18.18 -26.14
C TYR A 32 -9.59 17.12 -25.18
N VAL A 33 -10.67 17.46 -24.46
CA VAL A 33 -11.37 16.53 -23.57
C VAL A 33 -12.84 16.51 -23.96
N PHE A 34 -13.36 15.34 -24.31
CA PHE A 34 -14.75 15.21 -24.78
C PHE A 34 -15.76 15.62 -23.71
N ASN A 35 -16.67 16.52 -24.08
CA ASN A 35 -17.81 16.96 -23.27
C ASN A 35 -19.13 16.77 -24.04
N ALA A 36 -19.95 15.82 -23.59
CA ALA A 36 -21.21 15.49 -24.25
C ALA A 36 -22.18 16.68 -24.35
N SER A 37 -22.16 17.60 -23.38
CA SER A 37 -23.03 18.79 -23.39
C SER A 37 -22.64 19.75 -24.51
N GLU A 38 -21.35 19.97 -24.70
CA GLU A 38 -20.80 20.87 -25.71
C GLU A 38 -21.01 20.32 -27.13
N VAL A 39 -20.79 19.01 -27.31
CA VAL A 39 -21.06 18.32 -28.58
C VAL A 39 -22.56 18.34 -28.90
N SER A 40 -23.44 18.13 -27.92
CA SER A 40 -24.90 18.20 -28.13
C SER A 40 -25.43 19.60 -28.45
N ALA A 41 -24.68 20.65 -28.14
CA ALA A 41 -25.06 22.02 -28.51
C ALA A 41 -24.78 22.30 -30.01
N ARG A 42 -23.75 21.66 -30.58
CA ARG A 42 -23.31 21.86 -31.97
C ARG A 42 -23.89 20.82 -32.94
N VAL A 43 -24.19 19.61 -32.47
CA VAL A 43 -24.89 18.58 -33.24
C VAL A 43 -26.40 18.69 -33.00
N PRO A 44 -27.27 18.53 -34.01
CA PRO A 44 -28.73 18.49 -33.81
C PRO A 44 -29.18 17.16 -33.18
N ALA A 45 -28.55 16.76 -32.07
CA ALA A 45 -28.80 15.51 -31.36
C ALA A 45 -28.76 15.73 -29.84
N SER A 46 -29.65 15.05 -29.11
CA SER A 46 -29.65 15.08 -27.65
C SER A 46 -28.46 14.30 -27.07
N ARG A 47 -28.13 14.57 -25.80
CA ARG A 47 -27.14 13.78 -25.04
C ARG A 47 -27.50 12.29 -24.98
N THR A 48 -28.79 11.95 -24.96
CA THR A 48 -29.25 10.56 -24.99
C THR A 48 -28.97 9.89 -26.34
N THR A 49 -29.12 10.61 -27.45
CA THR A 49 -28.74 10.10 -28.78
C THR A 49 -27.23 9.93 -28.90
N LEU A 50 -26.43 10.88 -28.39
CA LEU A 50 -24.97 10.74 -28.36
C LEU A 50 -24.51 9.50 -27.58
N ARG A 51 -25.19 9.13 -26.48
CA ARG A 51 -24.93 7.87 -25.75
C ARG A 51 -25.25 6.62 -26.57
N ARG A 52 -26.19 6.66 -27.51
CA ARG A 52 -26.45 5.51 -28.41
C ARG A 52 -25.36 5.38 -29.48
N TYR A 53 -24.81 6.51 -29.92
CA TYR A 53 -23.68 6.58 -30.84
C TYR A 53 -22.32 6.59 -30.11
N GLU A 54 -22.28 6.05 -28.89
CA GLU A 54 -21.06 6.01 -28.06
C GLU A 54 -19.90 5.30 -28.77
N HIS A 55 -20.19 4.26 -29.55
CA HIS A 55 -19.19 3.56 -30.34
C HIS A 55 -18.43 4.52 -31.28
N VAL A 56 -19.14 5.36 -32.05
CA VAL A 56 -18.55 6.37 -32.95
C VAL A 56 -17.70 7.38 -32.19
N VAL A 57 -18.21 7.85 -31.05
CA VAL A 57 -17.49 8.79 -30.18
C VAL A 57 -16.22 8.16 -29.62
N SER A 58 -16.31 6.93 -29.11
CA SER A 58 -15.16 6.23 -28.54
C SER A 58 -14.08 5.91 -29.58
N GLU A 59 -14.48 5.57 -30.81
CA GLU A 59 -13.57 5.29 -31.92
C GLU A 59 -12.81 6.56 -32.36
N THR A 60 -13.53 7.67 -32.49
CA THR A 60 -12.92 8.98 -32.81
C THR A 60 -12.01 9.50 -31.70
N LEU A 61 -12.39 9.33 -30.43
CA LEU A 61 -11.52 9.71 -29.32
C LEU A 61 -10.26 8.85 -29.24
N LYS A 62 -10.37 7.54 -29.53
CA LYS A 62 -9.22 6.62 -29.61
C LYS A 62 -8.27 7.02 -30.74
N SER A 63 -8.77 7.32 -31.93
CA SER A 63 -7.92 7.72 -33.08
C SER A 63 -7.18 9.03 -32.80
N MET A 64 -7.79 9.95 -32.04
CA MET A 64 -7.22 11.23 -31.66
C MET A 64 -6.37 11.18 -30.37
N LYS A 65 -6.29 10.01 -29.70
CA LYS A 65 -5.73 9.86 -28.34
C LYS A 65 -6.30 10.89 -27.34
N ALA A 66 -7.53 11.33 -27.54
CA ALA A 66 -8.17 12.33 -26.71
C ALA A 66 -8.92 11.67 -25.55
N GLY A 67 -8.76 12.23 -24.35
CA GLY A 67 -9.45 11.76 -23.16
C GLY A 67 -10.93 12.14 -23.18
N ARG A 68 -11.77 11.33 -22.56
CA ARG A 68 -13.12 11.75 -22.18
C ARG A 68 -13.06 12.51 -20.86
N ARG A 69 -13.97 13.46 -20.61
CA ARG A 69 -14.23 13.88 -19.23
C ARG A 69 -14.73 12.65 -18.50
N SER A 70 -13.84 12.02 -17.72
CA SER A 70 -14.17 10.91 -16.85
C SER A 70 -15.33 11.35 -15.94
N THR A 71 -16.39 10.56 -15.92
CA THR A 71 -17.37 10.63 -14.82
C THR A 71 -16.59 10.53 -13.51
N SER A 72 -16.90 11.39 -12.54
CA SER A 72 -16.14 11.59 -11.30
C SER A 72 -15.63 10.28 -10.64
N GLY A 73 -16.41 9.20 -10.72
CA GLY A 73 -16.04 7.87 -10.24
C GLY A 73 -14.82 7.24 -10.91
N GLU A 74 -14.64 7.34 -12.23
CA GLU A 74 -13.51 6.72 -12.93
C GLU A 74 -12.19 7.46 -12.66
N ALA A 75 -12.23 8.78 -12.54
CA ALA A 75 -11.07 9.58 -12.09
C ALA A 75 -10.69 9.26 -10.65
N LEU A 76 -11.68 9.13 -9.76
CA LEU A 76 -11.45 8.69 -8.38
C LEU A 76 -10.84 7.29 -8.33
N ILE A 77 -11.34 6.35 -9.13
CA ILE A 77 -10.78 4.99 -9.21
C ILE A 77 -9.32 5.01 -9.69
N ALA A 78 -9.00 5.79 -10.73
CA ALA A 78 -7.63 5.93 -11.21
C ALA A 78 -6.71 6.54 -10.15
N MET A 79 -7.18 7.59 -9.44
CA MET A 79 -6.44 8.21 -8.35
C MET A 79 -6.20 7.24 -7.19
N PHE A 80 -7.21 6.48 -6.77
CA PHE A 80 -7.08 5.49 -5.71
C PHE A 80 -6.16 4.33 -6.10
N ARG A 81 -6.17 3.91 -7.36
CA ARG A 81 -5.22 2.90 -7.87
C ARG A 81 -3.78 3.41 -7.77
N ALA A 82 -3.52 4.63 -8.24
CA ALA A 82 -2.20 5.24 -8.14
C ALA A 82 -1.73 5.42 -6.68
N GLN A 83 -2.63 5.79 -5.77
CA GLN A 83 -2.32 5.87 -4.34
C GLN A 83 -2.00 4.49 -3.74
N ASN A 84 -2.76 3.46 -4.10
CA ASN A 84 -2.50 2.10 -3.64
C ASN A 84 -1.15 1.57 -4.13
N GLU A 85 -0.81 1.79 -5.40
CA GLU A 85 0.49 1.41 -5.96
C GLU A 85 1.64 2.06 -5.17
N ARG A 86 1.54 3.38 -4.94
CA ARG A 86 2.53 4.11 -4.14
C ARG A 86 2.65 3.56 -2.71
N LEU A 87 1.53 3.32 -2.03
CA LEU A 87 1.53 2.79 -0.66
C LEU A 87 2.12 1.37 -0.61
N GLN A 88 1.88 0.55 -1.63
CA GLN A 88 2.48 -0.78 -1.73
C GLN A 88 4.00 -0.70 -1.92
N GLU A 89 4.48 0.24 -2.73
CA GLU A 89 5.92 0.48 -2.90
C GLU A 89 6.57 0.96 -1.59
N GLU A 90 5.96 1.92 -0.90
CA GLU A 90 6.43 2.41 0.40
C GLU A 90 6.49 1.28 1.44
N LEU A 91 5.46 0.42 1.48
CA LEU A 91 5.41 -0.75 2.35
C LEU A 91 6.51 -1.77 2.00
N ALA A 92 6.76 -2.02 0.72
CA ALA A 92 7.83 -2.92 0.28
C ALA A 92 9.23 -2.38 0.62
N VAL A 93 9.44 -1.06 0.57
CA VAL A 93 10.67 -0.41 1.03
C VAL A 93 10.83 -0.58 2.54
N ALA A 94 9.80 -0.27 3.32
CA ALA A 94 9.84 -0.41 4.77
C ALA A 94 10.11 -1.86 5.20
N GLN A 95 9.46 -2.84 4.56
CA GLN A 95 9.70 -4.26 4.84
C GLN A 95 11.15 -4.67 4.58
N ARG A 96 11.75 -4.21 3.46
CA ARG A 96 13.17 -4.46 3.17
C ARG A 96 14.08 -3.87 4.24
N GLN A 97 13.79 -2.66 4.71
CA GLN A 97 14.56 -2.01 5.78
C GLN A 97 14.45 -2.77 7.10
N VAL A 98 13.25 -3.20 7.49
CA VAL A 98 13.04 -4.00 8.72
C VAL A 98 13.80 -5.32 8.65
N LEU A 99 13.78 -6.00 7.50
CA LEU A 99 14.54 -7.24 7.32
C LEU A 99 16.05 -7.01 7.41
N ALA A 100 16.56 -5.95 6.81
CA ALA A 100 17.97 -5.58 6.91
C ALA A 100 18.38 -5.29 8.37
N LEU A 101 17.57 -4.51 9.11
CA LEU A 101 17.81 -4.23 10.52
C LEU A 101 17.81 -5.51 11.37
N ARG A 102 16.86 -6.42 11.13
CA ARG A 102 16.83 -7.73 11.81
C ARG A 102 18.07 -8.55 11.52
N GLN A 103 18.54 -8.58 10.26
CA GLN A 103 19.78 -9.26 9.90
C GLN A 103 20.99 -8.65 10.61
N HIS A 104 21.08 -7.31 10.69
CA HIS A 104 22.12 -6.62 11.43
C HIS A 104 22.09 -6.95 12.93
N HIS A 105 20.92 -7.00 13.56
CA HIS A 105 20.79 -7.40 14.96
C HIS A 105 21.26 -8.84 15.20
N VAL A 106 20.89 -9.77 14.33
CA VAL A 106 21.37 -11.17 14.41
C VAL A 106 22.89 -11.22 14.32
N GLU A 107 23.50 -10.45 13.42
CA GLU A 107 24.95 -10.40 13.27
C GLU A 107 25.65 -9.81 14.51
N ILE A 108 25.09 -8.75 15.09
CA ILE A 108 25.60 -8.17 16.35
C ILE A 108 25.59 -9.21 17.47
N TYR A 109 24.46 -9.91 17.66
CA TYR A 109 24.34 -10.95 18.68
C TYR A 109 25.27 -12.14 18.43
N ARG A 110 25.45 -12.53 17.16
CA ARG A 110 26.46 -13.55 16.81
C ARG A 110 27.85 -13.09 17.24
N ARG A 111 28.25 -11.86 16.96
CA ARG A 111 29.58 -11.37 17.36
C ARG A 111 29.78 -11.38 18.87
N PHE A 112 28.78 -10.92 19.64
CA PHE A 112 28.82 -11.00 21.10
C PHE A 112 28.97 -12.43 21.61
N HIS A 113 28.23 -13.37 21.00
CA HIS A 113 28.34 -14.79 21.33
C HIS A 113 29.75 -15.34 21.03
N HIS A 114 30.32 -15.02 19.86
CA HIS A 114 31.67 -15.46 19.48
C HIS A 114 32.77 -14.85 20.35
N SER A 115 32.56 -13.63 20.88
CA SER A 115 33.49 -13.01 21.84
C SER A 115 33.27 -13.47 23.28
N SER A 116 32.36 -14.43 23.53
CA SER A 116 31.97 -14.88 24.87
C SER A 116 31.57 -13.74 25.81
N ALA A 117 31.06 -12.63 25.25
CA ALA A 117 30.60 -11.51 26.03
C ALA A 117 29.20 -11.81 26.58
N ASP A 118 28.97 -11.52 27.86
CA ASP A 118 27.65 -11.70 28.45
C ASP A 118 26.68 -10.62 27.92
N ILE A 119 25.77 -11.06 27.05
CA ILE A 119 24.73 -10.27 26.39
C ILE A 119 23.43 -10.24 27.23
N THR A 120 23.29 -11.12 28.22
CA THR A 120 22.11 -11.26 29.08
C THR A 120 21.57 -9.92 29.62
N PRO A 121 22.38 -8.98 30.14
CA PRO A 121 21.86 -7.72 30.66
C PRO A 121 21.18 -6.83 29.59
N LEU A 122 21.57 -6.94 28.32
CA LEU A 122 20.96 -6.18 27.21
C LEU A 122 19.62 -6.77 26.78
N LEU A 123 19.46 -8.10 26.84
CA LEU A 123 18.24 -8.79 26.42
C LEU A 123 17.19 -8.89 27.53
N THR A 124 17.61 -8.92 28.80
CA THR A 124 16.70 -9.20 29.92
C THR A 124 15.58 -8.17 30.04
N GLN A 125 15.87 -6.89 29.84
CA GLN A 125 14.85 -5.83 29.94
C GLN A 125 13.80 -5.96 28.83
N ILE A 126 14.26 -6.18 27.60
CA ILE A 126 13.40 -6.36 26.42
C ILE A 126 12.50 -7.59 26.60
N LEU A 127 13.09 -8.72 27.01
CA LEU A 127 12.36 -9.98 27.21
C LEU A 127 11.33 -9.88 28.35
N VAL A 128 11.61 -9.10 29.41
CA VAL A 128 10.66 -8.88 30.50
C VAL A 128 9.46 -8.06 30.03
N GLU A 129 9.66 -7.08 29.16
CA GLU A 129 8.56 -6.31 28.56
C GLU A 129 7.73 -7.16 27.61
N GLU A 130 8.37 -7.88 26.69
CA GLU A 130 7.67 -8.80 25.76
C GLU A 130 6.92 -9.91 26.49
N CYS A 131 7.49 -10.47 27.57
CA CYS A 131 6.82 -11.45 28.43
C CYS A 131 5.57 -10.85 29.11
N LYS A 132 5.63 -9.59 29.56
CA LYS A 132 4.47 -8.92 30.18
C LYS A 132 3.35 -8.69 29.17
N GLU A 133 3.69 -8.27 27.96
CA GLU A 133 2.72 -8.09 26.87
C GLU A 133 2.09 -9.42 26.44
N ALA A 134 2.89 -10.48 26.34
CA ALA A 134 2.44 -11.82 25.98
C ALA A 134 1.72 -12.56 27.13
N SER A 135 1.74 -12.02 28.36
CA SER A 135 1.25 -12.66 29.60
C SER A 135 1.84 -14.04 29.93
N ALA A 136 2.86 -14.48 29.19
CA ALA A 136 3.49 -15.80 29.28
C ALA A 136 5.01 -15.68 29.20
N CYS A 137 5.72 -16.58 29.88
CA CYS A 137 7.17 -16.63 29.87
C CYS A 137 7.68 -17.16 28.53
N LEU A 138 8.47 -16.36 27.80
CA LEU A 138 9.03 -16.72 26.50
C LEU A 138 9.99 -17.93 26.54
N PHE A 139 10.61 -18.23 27.69
CA PHE A 139 11.56 -19.35 27.83
C PHE A 139 10.89 -20.70 28.12
N CYS A 140 9.77 -20.72 28.85
CA CYS A 140 9.14 -21.95 29.31
C CYS A 140 7.64 -22.06 28.99
N GLY A 141 7.06 -21.05 28.32
CA GLY A 141 5.65 -21.01 27.94
C GLY A 141 4.65 -20.92 29.11
N GLY A 142 5.14 -20.76 30.34
CA GLY A 142 4.28 -20.72 31.52
C GLY A 142 3.61 -19.36 31.71
N ASP A 143 2.32 -19.37 32.06
CA ASP A 143 1.58 -18.15 32.41
C ASP A 143 2.23 -17.40 33.57
N ILE A 144 2.56 -16.12 33.34
CA ILE A 144 3.19 -15.27 34.35
C ILE A 144 2.19 -14.97 35.48
N SER A 145 0.90 -14.94 35.15
CA SER A 145 -0.25 -14.84 36.04
C SER A 145 -0.31 -15.96 37.10
N ALA A 146 0.21 -17.14 36.75
CA ALA A 146 0.23 -18.32 37.62
C ALA A 146 1.44 -18.35 38.56
N VAL A 147 2.39 -17.42 38.43
CA VAL A 147 3.61 -17.33 39.25
C VAL A 147 3.34 -16.64 40.61
N LYS A 148 2.11 -16.70 41.12
CA LYS A 148 1.83 -16.39 42.53
C LYS A 148 2.21 -17.58 43.40
N GLY A 149 3.50 -17.70 43.71
CA GLY A 149 3.96 -18.46 44.88
C GLY A 149 4.53 -19.85 44.63
N ARG A 150 5.42 -20.04 43.65
CA ARG A 150 6.38 -21.16 43.76
C ARG A 150 7.30 -20.89 44.95
N LYS A 151 7.02 -21.51 46.10
CA LYS A 151 7.94 -21.58 47.24
C LYS A 151 9.31 -22.00 46.69
N LYS A 152 10.35 -21.23 46.98
CA LYS A 152 11.73 -21.59 46.66
C LYS A 152 12.11 -22.87 47.41
N SER A 153 11.78 -24.05 46.87
CA SER A 153 12.41 -25.30 47.28
C SER A 153 13.77 -25.35 46.60
N SER A 154 14.79 -24.84 47.27
CA SER A 154 16.17 -25.05 46.83
C SER A 154 16.50 -26.52 47.01
N ASN A 155 16.60 -27.28 45.92
CA ASN A 155 17.21 -28.62 45.91
C ASN A 155 18.75 -28.56 45.97
N VAL A 156 19.32 -27.44 46.40
CA VAL A 156 20.76 -27.24 46.54
C VAL A 156 21.17 -27.69 47.94
N PHE A 157 21.77 -28.87 48.04
CA PHE A 157 22.39 -29.33 49.27
C PHE A 157 23.64 -28.48 49.57
N PRO A 158 23.78 -27.91 50.78
CA PRO A 158 24.99 -27.18 51.13
C PRO A 158 26.13 -28.19 51.32
N ILE A 159 27.11 -28.14 50.42
CA ILE A 159 28.38 -28.84 50.60
C ILE A 159 29.12 -28.13 51.75
N LYS A 160 29.25 -28.79 52.90
CA LYS A 160 30.11 -28.29 53.98
C LYS A 160 31.56 -28.28 53.48
N PRO A 161 32.28 -27.15 53.52
CA PRO A 161 33.70 -27.16 53.21
C PRO A 161 34.43 -27.98 54.27
N VAL A 162 35.19 -28.99 53.82
CA VAL A 162 36.10 -29.76 54.68
C VAL A 162 37.20 -28.80 55.13
N VAL A 163 37.22 -28.49 56.41
CA VAL A 163 38.30 -27.71 57.03
C VAL A 163 39.57 -28.56 56.94
N GLY A 164 40.48 -28.16 56.06
CA GLY A 164 41.80 -28.77 55.95
C GLY A 164 42.56 -28.59 57.27
N LYS A 165 43.06 -29.70 57.83
CA LYS A 165 44.03 -29.68 58.92
C LYS A 165 45.27 -28.88 58.46
N PRO A 166 45.74 -27.86 59.20
CA PRO A 166 47.04 -27.29 58.94
C PRO A 166 48.10 -28.31 59.36
N GLY A 167 48.82 -28.85 58.38
CA GLY A 167 50.02 -29.63 58.61
C GLY A 167 51.19 -28.70 58.94
N ARG A 168 51.72 -28.82 60.16
CA ARG A 168 53.14 -28.77 60.49
C ARG A 168 53.37 -29.60 61.74
#